data_AF-D9N389-F1
#
_entry.id   AF-D9N389-F1
#
_cell.length_a   1.000
_cell.length_b   1.000
_cell.length_c   1.000
_cell.angle_alpha   90.00
_cell.angle_beta   90.00
_cell.angle_gamma   90.00
#
_symmetry.space_group_name_H-M   'P 1'
#
loop_
_entity.id
_entity.type
_entity.pdbx_description
1 polymer ?
#
loop_
_entity_poly.entity_id
_entity_poly.type
_entity_poly.pdbx_seq_one_letter_code
_entity_poly.pdbx_strand_id
1 'polypeptide(L)'
;SFNVVWNEYSKRTGYTVNDFESFCFHVPFTKMGEKAFKTILNENVEDSIKNRLMDTYQESVLWSRDVGNIYTGSLYLSLISLLQNHTFQPKEKVCLFSYGSGAVAEIFSGSIVEGYDKVLDKEKHLNMLKSREQLSVEEYETFFNRFDNQEFDFERELTQDPYSKVYLHSIEDHIRTYKIEK
;
A
#
# COMPACT_ATOMS: atom_id res chain seq x y z
N SER A 1 2.92 18.62 -6.85
CA SER A 1 2.19 18.34 -5.59
C SER A 1 0.87 17.67 -5.92
N PHE A 2 0.22 17.00 -4.95
CA PHE A 2 -1.07 16.31 -5.15
C PHE A 2 -2.12 17.20 -5.84
N ASN A 3 -2.35 18.41 -5.32
CA ASN A 3 -3.33 19.34 -5.89
C ASN A 3 -3.04 19.70 -7.36
N VAL A 4 -1.78 19.80 -7.75
CA VAL A 4 -1.41 20.12 -9.15
C VAL A 4 -1.84 19.00 -10.09
N VAL A 5 -1.52 17.74 -9.75
CA VAL A 5 -1.89 16.61 -10.59
C VAL A 5 -3.38 16.30 -10.53
N TRP A 6 -4.04 16.53 -9.38
CA TRP A 6 -5.50 16.42 -9.26
C TRP A 6 -6.21 17.43 -10.15
N ASN A 7 -5.82 18.71 -10.09
CA ASN A 7 -6.42 19.74 -10.91
C ASN A 7 -6.25 19.46 -12.41
N GLU A 8 -5.07 19.00 -12.82
CA GLU A 8 -4.82 18.63 -14.22
C GLU A 8 -5.64 17.39 -14.63
N TYR A 9 -5.74 16.39 -13.76
CA TYR A 9 -6.56 15.20 -14.00
C TYR A 9 -8.05 15.53 -14.14
N SER A 10 -8.61 16.31 -13.21
CA SER A 10 -9.98 16.80 -13.27
C SER A 10 -10.24 17.64 -14.51
N LYS A 11 -9.30 18.51 -14.91
CA LYS A 11 -9.41 19.31 -16.14
C LYS A 11 -9.46 18.45 -17.40
N ARG A 12 -8.67 17.37 -17.47
CA ARG A 12 -8.61 16.48 -18.65
C ARG A 12 -9.81 15.55 -18.76
N THR A 13 -10.32 15.07 -17.64
CA THR A 13 -11.38 14.04 -17.60
C THR A 13 -12.78 14.60 -17.37
N GLY A 14 -12.87 15.82 -16.81
CA GLY A 14 -14.12 16.37 -16.30
C GLY A 14 -14.55 15.78 -14.95
N TYR A 15 -13.77 14.86 -14.36
CA TYR A 15 -14.13 14.24 -13.09
C TYR A 15 -13.88 15.15 -11.90
N THR A 16 -14.78 15.02 -10.93
CA THR A 16 -14.75 15.65 -9.62
C THR A 16 -14.54 14.58 -8.55
N VAL A 17 -14.40 14.99 -7.28
CA VAL A 17 -14.31 14.03 -6.17
C VAL A 17 -15.56 13.15 -6.03
N ASN A 18 -16.71 13.62 -6.54
CA ASN A 18 -17.99 12.91 -6.46
C ASN A 18 -18.05 11.72 -7.42
N ASP A 19 -17.19 11.68 -8.44
CA ASP A 19 -17.15 10.61 -9.45
C ASP A 19 -16.40 9.36 -8.97
N PHE A 20 -15.82 9.42 -7.77
CA PHE A 20 -15.01 8.36 -7.18
C PHE A 20 -15.66 7.79 -5.93
N GLU A 21 -15.61 6.47 -5.84
CA GLU A 21 -15.99 5.76 -4.63
C GLU A 21 -14.87 5.85 -3.58
N SER A 22 -13.61 5.82 -4.00
CA SER A 22 -12.50 5.96 -3.05
C SER A 22 -11.23 6.49 -3.72
N PHE A 23 -10.24 6.82 -2.88
CA PHE A 23 -8.92 7.27 -3.27
C PHE A 23 -7.85 6.42 -2.59
N CYS A 24 -6.90 5.92 -3.37
CA CYS A 24 -5.67 5.32 -2.87
C CYS A 24 -4.50 6.28 -3.04
N PHE A 25 -3.68 6.40 -2.01
CA PHE A 25 -2.50 7.25 -2.01
C PHE A 25 -1.24 6.40 -1.83
N HIS A 26 -0.17 6.78 -2.52
CA HIS A 26 1.18 6.44 -2.09
C HIS A 26 1.43 7.09 -0.73
N VAL A 27 1.45 6.30 0.35
CA VAL A 27 1.61 6.78 1.72
C VAL A 27 2.89 6.25 2.35
N PRO A 28 3.89 7.10 2.63
CA PRO A 28 5.02 6.69 3.48
C PRO A 28 4.58 6.56 4.95
N PHE A 29 3.53 7.29 5.34
CA PHE A 29 2.82 7.14 6.61
C PHE A 29 1.40 7.70 6.45
N THR A 30 0.43 7.07 7.11
CA THR A 30 -1.01 7.25 6.86
C THR A 30 -1.52 8.69 7.07
N LYS A 31 -0.91 9.45 8.00
CA LYS A 31 -1.31 10.83 8.27
C LYS A 31 -0.96 11.80 7.14
N MET A 32 0.05 11.50 6.33
CA MET A 32 0.44 12.36 5.20
C MET A 32 -0.60 12.31 4.07
N GLY A 33 -1.04 11.10 3.71
CA GLY A 33 -2.09 10.92 2.71
C GLY A 33 -3.40 11.57 3.14
N GLU A 34 -3.77 11.46 4.42
CA GLU A 34 -4.99 12.06 4.96
C GLU A 34 -4.97 13.59 4.84
N LYS A 35 -3.83 14.22 5.16
CA LYS A 35 -3.66 15.67 5.01
C LYS A 35 -3.78 16.11 3.54
N ALA A 36 -3.13 15.38 2.62
CA ALA A 36 -3.24 15.65 1.19
C ALA A 36 -4.68 15.48 0.69
N PHE A 37 -5.38 14.45 1.17
CA PHE A 37 -6.75 14.21 0.75
C PHE A 37 -7.69 15.33 1.21
N LYS A 38 -7.55 15.77 2.46
CA LYS A 38 -8.33 16.88 3.02
C LYS A 38 -8.20 18.19 2.24
N THR A 39 -7.12 18.42 1.48
CA THR A 39 -6.98 19.67 0.71
C THR A 39 -7.91 19.76 -0.50
N ILE A 40 -8.46 18.64 -0.98
CA ILE A 40 -9.45 18.63 -2.08
C ILE A 40 -10.89 18.44 -1.59
N LEU A 41 -11.08 18.04 -0.33
CA LEU A 41 -12.38 17.91 0.34
C LEU A 41 -12.82 19.25 0.96
N ASN A 42 -12.94 20.28 0.13
CA ASN A 42 -13.30 21.64 0.56
C ASN A 42 -14.81 21.77 0.88
N GLU A 43 -15.22 22.98 1.29
CA GLU A 43 -16.59 23.29 1.73
C GLU A 43 -17.68 23.03 0.65
N ASN A 44 -17.31 23.01 -0.63
CA ASN A 44 -18.25 22.74 -1.72
C ASN A 44 -18.57 21.24 -1.89
N VAL A 45 -17.89 20.36 -1.17
CA VAL A 45 -18.17 18.93 -1.14
C VAL A 45 -19.14 18.65 0.00
N GLU A 46 -20.20 17.90 -0.28
CA GLU A 46 -21.18 17.51 0.74
C GLU A 46 -20.53 16.68 1.85
N ASP A 47 -20.94 16.88 3.10
CA ASP A 47 -20.34 16.18 4.25
C ASP A 47 -20.53 14.66 4.18
N SER A 48 -21.64 14.18 3.60
CA SER A 48 -21.86 12.76 3.35
C SER A 48 -20.76 12.16 2.45
N ILE A 49 -20.37 12.88 1.40
CA ILE A 49 -19.30 12.48 0.47
C ILE A 49 -17.94 12.57 1.16
N LYS A 50 -17.68 13.63 1.92
CA LYS A 50 -16.43 13.76 2.69
C LYS A 50 -16.26 12.59 3.66
N ASN A 51 -17.31 12.23 4.39
CA ASN A 51 -17.28 11.12 5.35
C ASN A 51 -17.02 9.80 4.64
N ARG A 52 -17.79 9.48 3.59
CA ARG A 52 -17.61 8.27 2.77
C ARG A 52 -16.18 8.14 2.22
N LEU A 53 -15.67 9.22 1.63
CA LEU A 53 -14.31 9.24 1.10
C LEU A 53 -13.26 9.07 2.20
N MET A 54 -13.45 9.69 3.37
CA MET A 54 -12.52 9.54 4.48
C MET A 54 -12.55 8.14 5.10
N ASP A 55 -13.74 7.55 5.24
CA ASP A 55 -13.91 6.19 5.76
C ASP A 55 -13.24 5.17 4.84
N THR A 56 -13.50 5.24 3.53
CA THR A 56 -12.84 4.35 2.56
C THR A 56 -11.33 4.62 2.47
N TYR A 57 -10.87 5.86 2.69
CA TYR A 57 -9.44 6.13 2.84
C TYR A 57 -8.84 5.38 4.05
N GLN A 58 -9.54 5.34 5.20
CA GLN A 58 -9.07 4.56 6.35
C GLN A 58 -8.94 3.08 6.01
N GLU A 59 -9.91 2.52 5.27
CA GLU A 59 -9.89 1.13 4.79
C GLU A 59 -8.71 0.88 3.83
N SER A 60 -8.39 1.86 2.98
CA SER A 60 -7.24 1.80 2.08
C SER A 60 -5.90 1.76 2.81
N VAL A 61 -5.80 2.28 4.04
CA VAL A 61 -4.52 2.34 4.76
C VAL A 61 -4.40 1.35 5.92
N LEU A 62 -5.39 0.48 6.12
CA LEU A 62 -5.38 -0.51 7.22
C LEU A 62 -4.09 -1.33 7.22
N TRP A 63 -3.72 -1.92 6.08
CA TRP A 63 -2.53 -2.77 6.01
C TRP A 63 -1.22 -1.98 6.01
N SER A 64 -1.25 -0.77 5.46
CA SER A 64 -0.11 0.14 5.50
C SER A 64 0.28 0.52 6.92
N ARG A 65 -0.64 0.47 7.90
CA ARG A 65 -0.34 0.66 9.34
C ARG A 65 0.48 -0.48 9.92
N ASP A 66 0.23 -1.71 9.48
CA ASP A 66 0.87 -2.91 9.99
C ASP A 66 2.20 -3.22 9.29
N VAL A 67 2.43 -2.67 8.09
CA VAL A 67 3.62 -2.92 7.26
C VAL A 67 4.58 -1.74 7.25
N GLY A 68 4.07 -0.50 7.27
CA GLY A 68 4.89 0.69 7.06
C GLY A 68 5.18 0.97 5.58
N ASN A 69 6.20 1.78 5.32
CA ASN A 69 6.53 2.23 3.97
C ASN A 69 7.33 1.18 3.19
N ILE A 70 6.80 0.75 2.05
CA ILE A 70 7.46 -0.17 1.10
C ILE A 70 7.70 0.50 -0.26
N TYR A 71 7.87 1.83 -0.26
CA TYR A 71 8.16 2.65 -1.43
C TYR A 71 7.17 2.43 -2.59
N THR A 72 7.63 1.94 -3.74
CA THR A 72 6.82 1.73 -4.93
C THR A 72 5.63 0.80 -4.68
N GLY A 73 5.76 -0.13 -3.72
CA GLY A 73 4.68 -1.02 -3.30
C GLY A 73 3.57 -0.34 -2.50
N SER A 74 3.81 0.83 -1.88
CA SER A 74 2.90 1.42 -0.88
C SER A 74 1.53 1.82 -1.45
N LEU A 75 1.49 2.29 -2.71
CA LEU A 75 0.20 2.57 -3.37
C LEU A 75 -0.60 1.29 -3.60
N TYR A 76 0.07 0.23 -4.02
CA TYR A 76 -0.57 -1.04 -4.34
C TYR A 76 -0.97 -1.82 -3.10
N LEU A 77 -0.20 -1.71 -2.01
CA LEU A 77 -0.62 -2.22 -0.71
C LEU A 77 -1.89 -1.51 -0.25
N SER A 78 -1.98 -0.20 -0.43
CA SER A 78 -3.20 0.54 -0.11
C SER A 78 -4.39 0.12 -0.98
N LEU A 79 -4.15 -0.18 -2.26
CA LEU A 79 -5.17 -0.71 -3.16
C LEU A 79 -5.65 -2.10 -2.73
N ILE A 80 -4.75 -3.02 -2.37
CA ILE A 80 -5.14 -4.35 -1.88
C ILE A 80 -5.94 -4.21 -0.57
N SER A 81 -5.46 -3.37 0.36
CA SER A 81 -6.17 -3.08 1.61
C SER A 81 -7.58 -2.55 1.34
N LEU A 82 -7.73 -1.60 0.40
CA LEU A 82 -9.03 -1.04 0.03
C LEU A 82 -9.94 -2.11 -0.56
N LEU A 83 -9.48 -2.84 -1.58
CA LEU A 83 -10.28 -3.86 -2.27
C LEU A 83 -10.75 -4.98 -1.35
N GLN A 84 -9.99 -5.27 -0.28
CA GLN A 84 -10.34 -6.33 0.66
C GLN A 84 -11.17 -5.85 1.85
N ASN A 85 -11.21 -4.56 2.15
CA ASN A 85 -11.92 -4.02 3.31
C ASN A 85 -13.14 -3.17 2.96
N HIS A 86 -13.25 -2.69 1.73
CA HIS A 86 -14.44 -2.01 1.21
C HIS A 86 -15.22 -2.92 0.26
N THR A 87 -16.55 -2.80 0.28
CA THR A 87 -17.43 -3.50 -0.67
C THR A 87 -17.83 -2.54 -1.79
N PHE A 88 -17.41 -2.84 -3.01
CA PHE A 88 -17.70 -2.03 -4.19
C PHE A 88 -18.84 -2.60 -5.02
N GLN A 89 -19.59 -1.71 -5.68
CA GLN A 89 -20.44 -2.06 -6.81
C GLN A 89 -19.65 -2.04 -8.13
N PRO A 90 -20.01 -2.89 -9.11
CA PRO A 90 -19.39 -2.83 -10.43
C PRO A 90 -19.50 -1.42 -11.05
N LYS A 91 -18.44 -1.01 -11.75
CA LYS A 91 -18.26 0.31 -12.40
C LYS A 91 -17.97 1.49 -11.46
N GLU A 92 -18.05 1.31 -10.14
CA GLU A 92 -17.50 2.30 -9.21
C GLU A 92 -16.02 2.53 -9.50
N LYS A 93 -15.54 3.74 -9.23
CA LYS A 93 -14.17 4.15 -9.59
C LYS A 93 -13.33 4.37 -8.36
N VAL A 94 -12.08 3.95 -8.43
CA VAL A 94 -11.04 4.29 -7.46
C VAL A 94 -10.05 5.21 -8.15
N CYS A 95 -9.76 6.35 -7.52
CA CYS A 95 -8.69 7.25 -7.94
C CYS A 95 -7.37 6.82 -7.27
N LEU A 96 -6.28 6.74 -8.02
CA LEU A 96 -4.97 6.34 -7.52
C LEU A 96 -3.99 7.50 -7.69
N PHE A 97 -3.33 7.88 -6.60
CA PHE A 97 -2.28 8.88 -6.58
C PHE A 97 -0.93 8.22 -6.29
N SER A 98 -0.07 8.18 -7.30
CA SER A 98 1.31 7.71 -7.19
C SER A 98 2.26 8.91 -6.99
N TYR A 99 3.26 8.73 -6.12
CA TYR A 99 4.29 9.73 -5.86
C TYR A 99 5.67 9.07 -5.72
N GLY A 100 6.68 9.66 -6.34
CA GLY A 100 8.08 9.28 -6.20
C GLY A 100 8.95 10.49 -5.83
N SER A 101 9.77 10.33 -4.80
CA SER A 101 10.72 11.36 -4.35
C SER A 101 11.62 11.84 -5.50
N GLY A 102 11.82 13.16 -5.59
CA GLY A 102 12.44 13.83 -6.74
C GLY A 102 11.48 14.90 -7.25
N ALA A 103 10.45 14.52 -7.99
CA ALA A 103 9.33 15.43 -8.31
C ALA A 103 8.09 14.76 -8.94
N VAL A 104 8.10 13.46 -9.25
CA VAL A 104 7.10 12.89 -10.15
C VAL A 104 5.91 12.37 -9.36
N ALA A 105 4.73 12.76 -9.83
CA ALA A 105 3.47 12.24 -9.32
C ALA A 105 2.52 12.02 -10.49
N GLU A 106 1.65 11.02 -10.35
CA GLU A 106 0.66 10.68 -11.36
C GLU A 106 -0.68 10.37 -10.70
N ILE A 107 -1.76 10.81 -11.34
CA ILE A 107 -3.11 10.40 -11.00
C ILE A 107 -3.72 9.66 -12.18
N PHE A 108 -4.30 8.52 -11.88
CA PHE A 108 -5.11 7.72 -12.78
C PHE A 108 -6.26 7.10 -12.01
N SER A 109 -7.21 6.48 -12.71
CA SER A 109 -8.33 5.79 -12.06
C SER A 109 -8.61 4.45 -12.69
N GLY A 110 -9.12 3.52 -11.89
CA GLY A 110 -9.64 2.24 -12.35
C GLY A 110 -11.12 2.10 -11.99
N SER A 111 -11.87 1.40 -12.85
CA SER A 111 -13.24 0.97 -12.56
C SER A 111 -13.23 -0.44 -11.99
N ILE A 112 -14.04 -0.67 -10.95
CA ILE A 112 -14.26 -1.98 -10.37
C ILE A 112 -15.00 -2.86 -11.38
N VAL A 113 -14.48 -4.06 -11.60
CA VAL A 113 -15.10 -5.07 -12.46
C VAL A 113 -15.99 -6.00 -11.64
N GLU A 114 -16.98 -6.58 -12.28
CA GLU A 114 -17.80 -7.61 -11.65
C GLU A 114 -16.94 -8.83 -11.26
N GLY A 115 -17.15 -9.35 -10.05
CA GLY A 115 -16.41 -10.49 -9.52
C GLY A 115 -14.98 -10.18 -9.07
N TYR A 116 -14.63 -8.91 -8.86
CA TYR A 116 -13.30 -8.50 -8.35
C TYR A 116 -12.95 -9.18 -7.01
N ASP A 117 -13.95 -9.39 -6.16
CA ASP A 117 -13.84 -9.99 -4.84
C ASP A 117 -13.40 -11.47 -4.90
N LYS A 118 -13.77 -12.18 -5.96
CA LYS A 118 -13.44 -13.61 -6.15
C LYS A 118 -11.97 -13.87 -6.43
N VAL A 119 -11.22 -12.85 -6.83
CA VAL A 119 -9.78 -12.96 -7.12
C VAL A 119 -8.91 -12.40 -5.99
N LEU A 120 -9.53 -11.98 -4.89
CA LEU A 120 -8.83 -11.51 -3.70
C LEU A 120 -8.68 -12.66 -2.70
N ASP A 121 -7.49 -12.79 -2.14
CA ASP A 121 -7.21 -13.78 -1.10
C ASP A 121 -7.02 -13.08 0.25
N LYS A 122 -8.14 -12.65 0.85
CA LYS A 122 -8.11 -11.88 2.10
C LYS A 122 -7.61 -12.71 3.27
N GLU A 123 -8.04 -13.96 3.36
CA GLU A 123 -7.65 -14.84 4.45
C GLU A 123 -6.14 -15.12 4.42
N LYS A 124 -5.57 -15.41 3.24
CA LYS A 124 -4.12 -15.59 3.11
C LYS A 124 -3.35 -14.35 3.53
N HIS A 125 -3.71 -13.17 3.03
CA HIS A 125 -3.00 -11.95 3.39
C HIS A 125 -3.12 -11.63 4.89
N LEU A 126 -4.29 -11.85 5.50
CA LEU A 126 -4.46 -11.71 6.94
C LEU A 126 -3.58 -12.69 7.73
N ASN A 127 -3.52 -13.95 7.29
CA ASN A 127 -2.67 -14.96 7.90
C ASN A 127 -1.18 -14.62 7.76
N MET A 128 -0.75 -14.08 6.61
CA MET A 128 0.61 -13.57 6.40
C MET A 128 0.97 -12.47 7.39
N LEU A 129 0.07 -11.50 7.60
CA LEU A 129 0.32 -10.40 8.53
C LEU A 129 0.33 -10.86 9.99
N LYS A 130 -0.53 -11.82 10.35
CA LYS A 130 -0.67 -12.37 11.71
C LYS A 130 0.41 -13.38 12.09
N SER A 131 1.01 -14.08 11.13
CA SER A 131 2.07 -15.05 11.40
C SER A 131 3.42 -14.39 11.67
N ARG A 132 3.54 -13.07 11.50
CA ARG A 132 4.76 -12.32 11.80
C ARG A 132 5.02 -12.30 13.30
N GLU A 133 6.29 -12.30 13.66
CA GLU A 133 6.75 -12.18 15.03
C GLU A 133 7.05 -10.70 15.36
N GLN A 134 6.62 -10.26 16.54
CA GLN A 134 7.01 -8.94 17.05
C GLN A 134 8.40 -9.04 17.69
N LEU A 135 9.33 -8.21 17.21
CA LEU A 135 10.67 -8.10 17.77
C LEU A 135 10.72 -7.07 18.92
N SER A 136 11.62 -7.30 19.88
CA SER A 136 12.07 -6.26 20.80
C SER A 136 12.90 -5.20 20.06
N VAL A 137 13.17 -4.07 20.72
CA VAL A 137 14.01 -3.00 20.13
C VAL A 137 15.44 -3.51 19.91
N GLU A 138 15.99 -4.25 20.87
CA GLU A 138 17.33 -4.82 20.81
C GLU A 138 17.45 -5.86 19.68
N GLU A 139 16.41 -6.68 19.49
CA GLU A 139 16.35 -7.64 18.38
C GLU A 139 16.27 -6.95 17.03
N TYR A 140 15.48 -5.87 16.93
CA TYR A 140 15.41 -5.03 15.74
C TYR A 140 16.77 -4.40 15.41
N GLU A 141 17.47 -3.82 16.39
CA GLU A 141 18.80 -3.23 16.17
C GLU A 141 19.80 -4.29 15.71
N THR A 142 19.75 -5.49 16.29
CA THR A 142 20.57 -6.62 15.86
C THR A 142 20.28 -7.00 14.40
N PHE A 143 18.99 -7.14 14.05
CA PHE A 143 18.57 -7.47 12.69
C PHE A 143 19.00 -6.39 11.68
N PHE A 144 18.82 -5.12 12.02
CA PHE A 144 19.17 -3.98 11.17
C PHE A 144 20.69 -3.92 10.90
N ASN A 145 21.51 -4.09 11.94
CA ASN A 145 22.97 -4.11 11.79
C ASN A 145 23.45 -5.27 10.90
N ARG A 146 22.86 -6.46 11.07
CA ARG A 146 23.15 -7.63 10.23
C ARG A 146 22.78 -7.39 8.77
N PHE A 147 21.64 -6.74 8.52
CA PHE A 147 21.19 -6.40 7.17
C PHE A 147 22.19 -5.49 6.44
N ASP A 148 22.67 -4.44 7.11
CA ASP A 148 23.66 -3.51 6.53
C ASP A 148 25.01 -4.20 6.25
N ASN A 149 25.41 -5.13 7.13
CA ASN A 149 26.65 -5.90 7.01
C ASN A 149 26.52 -7.14 6.10
N GLN A 150 25.33 -7.43 5.58
CA GLN A 150 25.03 -8.63 4.76
C GLN A 150 25.33 -9.96 5.51
N GLU A 151 25.06 -9.99 6.81
CA GLU A 151 25.25 -11.16 7.67
C GLU A 151 23.96 -11.98 7.76
N PHE A 152 23.99 -13.24 7.31
CA PHE A 152 22.83 -14.13 7.25
C PHE A 152 22.66 -14.99 8.51
N ASP A 153 21.42 -15.20 8.95
CA ASP A 153 21.02 -16.09 10.04
C ASP A 153 19.83 -16.93 9.56
N PHE A 154 20.15 -17.95 8.77
CA PHE A 154 19.13 -18.78 8.13
C PHE A 154 18.29 -19.58 9.13
N GLU A 155 18.83 -19.90 10.31
CA GLU A 155 18.08 -20.60 11.35
C GLU A 155 16.90 -19.75 11.83
N ARG A 156 17.13 -18.46 12.07
CA ARG A 156 16.07 -17.53 12.45
C ARG A 156 15.20 -17.13 11.26
N GLU A 157 15.80 -16.78 10.12
CA GLU A 157 15.08 -16.17 8.99
C GLU A 157 14.17 -17.16 8.24
N LEU A 158 14.60 -18.42 8.08
CA LEU A 158 13.79 -19.43 7.37
C LEU A 158 12.69 -20.03 8.25
N THR A 159 12.87 -20.04 9.57
CA THR A 159 11.84 -20.55 10.48
C THR A 159 10.69 -19.56 10.69
N GLN A 160 10.92 -18.27 10.47
CA GLN A 160 9.95 -17.21 10.75
C GLN A 160 8.96 -16.91 9.62
N ASP A 161 9.27 -17.22 8.36
CA ASP A 161 8.40 -16.90 7.21
C ASP A 161 7.98 -18.12 6.39
N PRO A 162 6.80 -18.71 6.66
CA PRO A 162 6.30 -19.85 5.89
C PRO A 162 5.82 -19.48 4.47
N TYR A 163 5.83 -18.20 4.10
CA TYR A 163 5.43 -17.71 2.78
C TYR A 163 6.62 -17.40 1.87
N SER A 164 7.84 -17.31 2.42
CA SER A 164 9.07 -17.07 1.68
C SER A 164 9.46 -18.31 0.87
N LYS A 165 9.07 -18.33 -0.41
CA LYS A 165 9.47 -19.39 -1.34
C LYS A 165 10.89 -19.22 -1.86
N VAL A 166 11.43 -18.01 -1.81
CA VAL A 166 12.74 -17.66 -2.38
C VAL A 166 13.45 -16.73 -1.41
N TYR A 167 14.71 -17.04 -1.09
CA TYR A 167 15.55 -16.22 -0.22
C TYR A 167 16.96 -16.06 -0.79
N LEU A 168 17.63 -14.98 -0.39
CA LEU A 168 19.03 -14.72 -0.72
C LEU A 168 19.91 -15.64 0.15
N HIS A 169 20.65 -16.53 -0.49
CA HIS A 169 21.46 -17.54 0.20
C HIS A 169 22.93 -17.16 0.35
N SER A 170 23.52 -16.53 -0.66
CA SER A 170 24.92 -16.08 -0.56
C SER A 170 25.21 -14.93 -1.52
N ILE A 171 26.32 -14.23 -1.24
CA ILE A 171 26.90 -13.22 -2.10
C ILE A 171 28.39 -13.54 -2.23
N GLU A 172 28.83 -13.95 -3.42
CA GLU A 172 30.23 -14.31 -3.71
C GLU A 172 30.66 -13.60 -4.99
N ASP A 173 31.79 -12.91 -4.99
CA ASP A 173 32.28 -12.11 -6.14
C ASP A 173 31.21 -11.18 -6.74
N HIS A 174 30.40 -10.57 -5.88
CA HIS A 174 29.24 -9.71 -6.23
C HIS A 174 28.10 -10.44 -6.96
N ILE A 175 28.10 -11.77 -6.98
CA ILE A 175 27.03 -12.62 -7.51
C ILE A 175 26.13 -13.04 -6.36
N ARG A 176 24.83 -12.75 -6.47
CA ARG A 176 23.81 -13.17 -5.52
C ARG A 176 23.26 -14.54 -5.90
N THR A 177 23.34 -15.50 -4.98
CA THR A 177 22.73 -16.83 -5.14
C THR A 177 21.42 -16.88 -4.38
N TYR A 178 20.35 -17.31 -5.04
CA TYR A 178 19.03 -17.47 -4.44
C TYR A 178 18.66 -18.95 -4.35
N LYS A 179 18.02 -19.35 -3.25
CA LYS A 179 17.47 -20.70 -3.07
C LYS A 179 15.96 -20.65 -3.02
N ILE A 180 15.35 -21.76 -3.43
CA ILE A 180 13.91 -21.98 -3.38
C ILE A 180 13.66 -23.04 -2.32
N GLU A 181 12.84 -22.73 -1.31
CA GLU A 181 12.34 -23.76 -0.40
C GLU A 181 11.27 -24.59 -1.11
N LYS A 182 11.42 -25.92 -1.04
CA LYS A 182 10.52 -26.89 -1.68
C LYS A 182 9.31 -27.18 -0.82
#